data_AF-A0A9D8IEM9-F1
#
_entry.id   AF-A0A9D8IEM9-F1
#
_cell.length_a   1.000
_cell.length_b   1.000
_cell.length_c   1.000
_cell.angle_alpha   90.00
_cell.angle_beta   90.00
_cell.angle_gamma   90.00
#
_symmetry.space_group_name_H-M   'P 1'
#
loop_
_entity.id
_entity.type
_entity.pdbx_description
1 polymer ?
#
loop_
_entity_poly.entity_id
_entity_poly.type
_entity_poly.pdbx_seq_one_letter_code
_entity_poly.pdbx_strand_id
1 'polypeptide(L)'
;MRRKNKKRITVLIVSFAALLSVTTVLTGGSSASGKDIEKKHTAEYAPIRSLMFIISSHTSNILDAIMIGDFDSVKKEADIVVEKSESLLKSFFPEGEPIGKWLGETGMAGIDPNNPKMIKAIKEDVEKYVSKIKSSATNIAETSMKGNIVETYNNFDAMLREVCFKCHETYRSKWPEWPEWMQISGG
;
A
#
# COMPACT_ATOMS: atom_id res chain seq x y z
N MET A 1 45.30 40.39 40.28
CA MET A 1 45.41 39.96 38.86
C MET A 1 44.36 38.89 38.55
N ARG A 2 43.25 39.21 37.88
CA ARG A 2 42.25 38.22 37.45
C ARG A 2 41.44 38.75 36.25
N ARG A 3 41.93 38.56 35.03
CA ARG A 3 41.27 39.06 33.80
C ARG A 3 41.56 38.17 32.59
N LYS A 4 41.19 36.88 32.64
CA LYS A 4 41.27 35.96 31.47
C LYS A 4 40.10 34.99 31.26
N ASN A 5 38.98 35.12 31.99
CA ASN A 5 37.84 34.18 31.85
C ASN A 5 36.60 34.71 31.09
N LYS A 6 36.53 35.99 30.73
CA LYS A 6 35.35 36.54 30.01
C LYS A 6 35.35 36.25 28.50
N LYS A 7 36.53 36.04 27.88
CA LYS A 7 36.64 35.82 26.43
C LYS A 7 36.28 34.39 25.98
N ARG A 8 36.45 33.37 26.83
CA ARG A 8 36.11 31.97 26.48
C ARG A 8 34.60 31.69 26.50
N ILE A 9 33.86 32.33 27.40
CA ILE A 9 32.39 32.17 27.50
C ILE A 9 31.69 32.83 26.30
N THR A 10 32.21 33.96 25.82
CA THR A 10 31.61 34.69 24.68
C THR A 10 31.76 33.92 23.36
N VAL A 11 32.86 33.16 23.18
CA VAL A 11 33.08 32.36 21.95
C VAL A 11 32.17 31.14 21.89
N LEU A 12 31.84 30.51 23.03
CA LEU A 12 30.95 29.34 23.08
C LEU A 12 29.47 29.67 22.77
N ILE A 13 29.01 30.88 23.13
CA ILE A 13 27.61 31.29 22.90
C ILE A 13 27.36 31.65 21.42
N VAL A 14 28.36 32.22 20.73
CA VAL A 14 28.24 32.55 19.30
C VAL A 14 28.21 31.29 18.43
N SER A 15 28.93 30.22 18.81
CA SER A 15 28.87 28.94 18.12
C SER A 15 27.53 28.21 18.25
N PHE A 16 26.75 28.44 19.31
CA PHE A 16 25.43 27.82 19.47
C PHE A 16 24.34 28.55 18.67
N ALA A 17 24.47 29.87 18.47
CA ALA A 17 23.55 30.66 17.65
C ALA A 17 23.70 30.36 16.13
N ALA A 18 24.89 29.96 15.68
CA ALA A 18 25.13 29.52 14.30
C ALA A 18 24.53 28.13 13.98
N LEU A 19 24.32 27.27 14.98
CA LEU A 19 23.66 25.96 14.79
C LEU A 19 22.14 26.07 14.73
N LEU A 20 21.54 27.09 15.35
CA LEU A 20 20.09 27.35 15.29
C LEU A 20 19.63 28.10 14.03
N SER A 21 20.55 28.65 13.25
CA SER A 21 20.25 29.31 11.96
C SER A 21 20.34 28.36 10.76
N VAL A 22 20.93 27.17 10.93
CA VAL A 22 20.93 26.12 9.90
C VAL A 22 19.67 25.25 9.98
N THR A 23 18.99 25.20 11.13
CA THR A 23 17.71 24.47 11.28
C THR A 23 16.49 25.25 10.79
N THR A 24 16.60 26.55 10.52
CA THR A 24 15.48 27.36 9.98
C THR A 24 15.45 27.45 8.45
N VAL A 25 16.46 26.92 7.75
CA VAL A 25 16.46 26.81 6.27
C VAL A 25 16.04 25.41 5.79
N LEU A 26 16.01 24.41 6.67
CA LEU A 26 15.49 23.06 6.39
C LEU A 26 13.99 22.88 6.66
N THR A 27 13.29 23.93 7.12
CA THR A 27 11.83 23.98 7.23
C THR A 27 11.17 24.86 6.17
N GLY A 28 11.94 25.36 5.20
CA GLY A 28 11.45 25.94 3.96
C GLY A 28 11.18 24.87 2.90
N GLY A 29 10.46 23.80 3.30
CA GLY A 29 9.89 22.87 2.34
C GLY A 29 8.97 23.67 1.43
N SER A 30 9.44 23.91 0.20
CA SER A 30 8.63 24.49 -0.86
C SER A 30 7.37 23.65 -0.93
N SER A 31 6.28 24.21 -0.41
CA SER A 31 4.97 23.62 -0.51
C SER A 31 4.61 23.72 -1.98
N ALA A 32 5.04 22.74 -2.77
CA ALA A 32 4.33 22.31 -3.95
C ALA A 32 2.98 21.78 -3.44
N SER A 33 2.14 22.74 -3.05
CA SER A 33 0.77 22.52 -2.64
C SER A 33 0.07 22.09 -3.92
N GLY A 34 0.10 20.78 -4.17
CA GLY A 34 -0.75 20.10 -5.13
C GLY A 34 -2.18 20.21 -4.65
N LYS A 35 -2.73 21.43 -4.63
CA LYS A 35 -4.12 21.74 -4.28
C LYS A 35 -5.13 21.00 -5.17
N ASP A 36 -4.66 20.42 -6.27
CA ASP A 36 -5.44 19.58 -7.17
C ASP A 36 -5.42 18.08 -6.83
N ILE A 37 -4.50 17.61 -5.97
CA ILE A 37 -4.45 16.19 -5.55
C ILE A 37 -5.29 15.95 -4.28
N GLU A 38 -5.44 16.99 -3.45
CA GLU A 38 -6.00 16.87 -2.10
C GLU A 38 -7.54 16.67 -2.06
N LYS A 39 -8.26 16.91 -3.16
CA LYS A 39 -9.74 16.87 -3.19
C LYS A 39 -10.38 15.50 -3.43
N LYS A 40 -9.62 14.40 -3.56
CA LYS A 40 -10.16 13.05 -3.82
C LYS A 40 -9.89 12.01 -2.73
N HIS A 41 -9.59 12.46 -1.50
CA HIS A 41 -9.42 11.56 -0.36
C HIS A 41 -10.61 11.70 0.60
N THR A 42 -11.75 11.13 0.23
CA THR A 42 -12.86 10.95 1.17
C THR A 42 -12.40 9.98 2.29
N ALA A 43 -12.48 10.43 3.54
CA ALA A 43 -12.01 9.70 4.73
C ALA A 43 -12.73 8.35 4.96
N GLU A 44 -13.82 8.12 4.24
CA GLU A 44 -14.70 6.95 4.27
C GLU A 44 -14.00 5.62 3.88
N TYR A 45 -12.98 5.67 3.02
CA TYR A 45 -12.26 4.48 2.51
C TYR A 45 -11.01 4.13 3.32
N ALA A 46 -10.76 4.86 4.40
CA ALA A 46 -9.55 4.69 5.18
C ALA A 46 -9.28 3.22 5.59
N PRO A 47 -10.29 2.39 5.98
CA PRO A 47 -10.03 1.01 6.36
C PRO A 47 -9.59 0.12 5.18
N ILE A 48 -10.36 0.08 4.08
CA ILE A 48 -10.03 -0.74 2.89
C ILE A 48 -8.71 -0.27 2.28
N ARG A 49 -8.52 1.05 2.12
CA ARG A 49 -7.32 1.64 1.53
C ARG A 49 -6.08 1.39 2.39
N SER A 50 -6.20 1.54 3.71
CA SER A 50 -5.11 1.26 4.64
C SER A 50 -4.72 -0.22 4.59
N LEU A 51 -5.70 -1.13 4.61
CA LEU A 51 -5.44 -2.57 4.55
C LEU A 51 -4.80 -2.97 3.20
N MET A 52 -5.27 -2.39 2.09
CA MET A 52 -4.64 -2.59 0.78
C MET A 52 -3.23 -2.02 0.71
N PHE A 53 -2.96 -0.88 1.35
CA PHE A 53 -1.61 -0.32 1.44
C PHE A 53 -0.67 -1.24 2.22
N ILE A 54 -1.13 -1.81 3.34
CA ILE A 54 -0.37 -2.78 4.13
C ILE A 54 -0.07 -4.02 3.29
N ILE A 55 -1.09 -4.61 2.65
CA ILE A 55 -0.92 -5.78 1.77
C ILE A 55 0.05 -5.47 0.63
N SER A 56 -0.08 -4.31 -0.01
CA SER A 56 0.84 -3.87 -1.07
C SER A 56 2.28 -3.75 -0.56
N SER A 57 2.49 -3.19 0.63
CA SER A 57 3.83 -3.07 1.21
C SER A 57 4.46 -4.43 1.46
N HIS A 58 3.73 -5.37 2.06
CA HIS A 58 4.23 -6.72 2.29
C HIS A 58 4.42 -7.49 0.99
N THR A 59 3.57 -7.27 -0.01
CA THR A 59 3.74 -7.85 -1.36
C THR A 59 5.04 -7.36 -2.02
N SER A 60 5.37 -6.07 -1.90
CA SER A 60 6.66 -5.55 -2.37
C SER A 60 7.84 -6.18 -1.61
N ASN A 61 7.73 -6.32 -0.28
CA ASN A 61 8.79 -6.95 0.51
C ASN A 61 9.01 -8.43 0.14
N ILE A 62 7.95 -9.16 -0.26
CA ILE A 62 8.08 -10.52 -0.80
C ILE A 62 8.95 -10.50 -2.05
N LEU A 63 8.70 -9.59 -3.00
CA LEU A 63 9.51 -9.47 -4.21
C LEU A 63 10.96 -9.14 -3.87
N ASP A 64 11.21 -8.15 -3.02
CA ASP A 64 12.56 -7.76 -2.63
C ASP A 64 13.32 -8.94 -2.00
N ALA A 65 12.66 -9.71 -1.12
CA ALA A 65 13.23 -10.90 -0.50
C ALA A 65 13.49 -12.03 -1.51
N ILE A 66 12.59 -12.25 -2.47
CA ILE A 66 12.82 -13.19 -3.59
C ILE A 66 14.07 -12.76 -4.35
N MET A 67 14.22 -11.48 -4.70
CA MET A 67 15.32 -10.98 -5.53
C MET A 67 16.71 -11.17 -4.89
N ILE A 68 16.80 -11.19 -3.56
CA ILE A 68 18.05 -11.44 -2.83
C ILE A 68 18.19 -12.89 -2.32
N GLY A 69 17.20 -13.75 -2.57
CA GLY A 69 17.20 -15.14 -2.13
C GLY A 69 16.99 -15.34 -0.62
N ASP A 70 16.35 -14.39 0.06
CA ASP A 70 16.04 -14.47 1.49
C ASP A 70 14.70 -15.20 1.73
N PHE A 71 14.75 -16.54 1.77
CA PHE A 71 13.55 -17.38 1.90
C PHE A 71 12.79 -17.20 3.22
N ASP A 72 13.50 -16.87 4.31
CA ASP A 72 12.88 -16.63 5.62
C ASP A 72 12.05 -15.35 5.59
N SER A 73 12.59 -14.28 5.00
CA SER A 73 11.83 -13.04 4.77
C SER A 73 10.67 -13.26 3.81
N VAL A 74 10.83 -14.04 2.72
CA VAL A 74 9.71 -14.37 1.83
C VAL A 74 8.57 -15.02 2.60
N LYS A 75 8.87 -16.04 3.42
CA LYS A 75 7.84 -16.72 4.22
C LYS A 75 7.17 -15.76 5.18
N LYS A 76 7.95 -14.99 5.93
CA LYS A 76 7.44 -14.04 6.93
C LYS A 76 6.47 -13.04 6.30
N GLU A 77 6.85 -12.42 5.20
CA GLU A 77 6.05 -11.38 4.56
C GLU A 77 4.80 -11.98 3.88
N ALA A 78 4.91 -13.20 3.32
CA ALA A 78 3.78 -13.94 2.77
C ALA A 78 2.76 -14.36 3.84
N ASP A 79 3.21 -14.81 5.02
CA ASP A 79 2.33 -15.13 6.16
C ASP A 79 1.56 -13.88 6.63
N ILE A 80 2.20 -12.70 6.61
CA ILE A 80 1.51 -11.45 6.93
C ILE A 80 0.46 -11.11 5.89
N VAL A 81 0.73 -11.32 4.59
CA VAL A 81 -0.29 -11.15 3.53
C VAL A 81 -1.49 -12.08 3.77
N VAL A 82 -1.25 -13.34 4.17
CA VAL A 82 -2.32 -14.27 4.57
C VAL A 82 -3.15 -13.68 5.72
N GLU A 83 -2.51 -13.29 6.83
CA GLU A 83 -3.20 -12.72 8.00
C GLU A 83 -4.04 -11.49 7.62
N LYS A 84 -3.47 -10.56 6.86
CA LYS A 84 -4.17 -9.32 6.48
C LYS A 84 -5.29 -9.56 5.47
N SER A 85 -5.16 -10.56 4.60
CA SER A 85 -6.20 -10.90 3.63
C SER A 85 -7.51 -11.34 4.30
N GLU A 86 -7.46 -11.98 5.47
CA GLU A 86 -8.65 -12.42 6.20
C GLU A 86 -9.55 -11.26 6.66
N SER A 87 -8.96 -10.07 6.83
CA SER A 87 -9.68 -8.85 7.22
C SER A 87 -10.29 -8.09 6.03
N LEU A 88 -9.92 -8.44 4.79
CA LEU A 88 -10.40 -7.75 3.60
C LEU A 88 -11.90 -7.88 3.43
N LEU A 89 -12.45 -9.09 3.55
CA LEU A 89 -13.88 -9.31 3.30
C LEU A 89 -14.76 -8.53 4.28
N LYS A 90 -14.36 -8.45 5.55
CA LYS A 90 -15.04 -7.64 6.57
C LYS A 90 -14.93 -6.14 6.29
N SER A 91 -13.81 -5.70 5.71
CA SER A 91 -13.61 -4.30 5.33
C SER A 91 -14.44 -3.91 4.11
N PHE A 92 -14.56 -4.80 3.12
CA PHE A 92 -15.41 -4.59 1.94
C PHE A 92 -16.91 -4.76 2.25
N PHE A 93 -17.27 -5.64 3.17
CA PHE A 93 -18.67 -5.95 3.48
C PHE A 93 -18.91 -5.95 5.00
N PRO A 94 -18.86 -4.77 5.65
CA PRO A 94 -19.14 -4.64 7.07
C PRO A 94 -20.58 -5.09 7.41
N GLU A 95 -20.74 -5.77 8.54
CA GLU A 95 -22.05 -6.24 8.99
C GLU A 95 -22.95 -5.05 9.38
N GLY A 96 -24.19 -5.04 8.88
CA GLY A 96 -25.17 -4.00 9.21
C GLY A 96 -25.01 -2.66 8.48
N GLU A 97 -24.01 -2.53 7.60
CA GLU A 97 -23.76 -1.30 6.82
C GLU A 97 -24.12 -1.46 5.33
N PRO A 98 -24.61 -0.39 4.66
CA PRO A 98 -24.87 -0.41 3.22
C PRO A 98 -23.57 -0.57 2.43
N ILE A 99 -23.40 -1.73 1.80
CA ILE A 99 -22.26 -2.12 0.94
C ILE A 99 -22.06 -1.14 -0.24
N GLY A 100 -23.11 -0.40 -0.60
CA GLY A 100 -23.11 0.55 -1.71
C GLY A 100 -22.19 1.76 -1.55
N LYS A 101 -21.71 2.07 -0.35
CA LYS A 101 -20.95 3.31 -0.12
C LYS A 101 -19.57 3.28 -0.79
N TRP A 102 -18.86 2.14 -0.69
CA TRP A 102 -17.58 2.00 -1.38
C TRP A 102 -17.73 1.68 -2.88
N LEU A 103 -18.83 1.04 -3.28
CA LEU A 103 -19.14 0.71 -4.67
C LEU A 103 -19.54 1.94 -5.50
N GLY A 104 -20.22 2.90 -4.87
CA GLY A 104 -20.68 4.11 -5.55
C GLY A 104 -19.56 5.07 -5.94
N GLU A 105 -18.47 5.14 -5.15
CA GLU A 105 -17.36 6.08 -5.41
C GLU A 105 -16.12 5.43 -6.06
N THR A 106 -16.08 4.09 -6.24
CA THR A 106 -15.06 3.43 -7.10
C THR A 106 -15.25 3.72 -8.58
N GLY A 107 -16.30 4.46 -8.97
CA GLY A 107 -16.54 4.85 -10.36
C GLY A 107 -16.93 3.67 -11.26
N MET A 108 -17.33 2.55 -10.68
CA MET A 108 -17.92 1.44 -11.42
C MET A 108 -19.31 1.84 -11.92
N ALA A 109 -19.36 2.27 -13.17
CA ALA A 109 -20.61 2.56 -13.86
C ALA A 109 -21.49 1.29 -13.91
N GLY A 110 -22.77 1.43 -13.57
CA GLY A 110 -23.76 0.37 -13.72
C GLY A 110 -23.99 -0.52 -12.50
N ILE A 111 -23.35 -0.24 -11.35
CA ILE A 111 -23.68 -0.90 -10.08
C ILE A 111 -24.84 -0.18 -9.39
N ASP A 112 -25.96 -0.87 -9.23
CA ASP A 112 -27.09 -0.41 -8.41
C ASP A 112 -26.91 -0.89 -6.97
N PRO A 113 -26.58 0.01 -6.01
CA PRO A 113 -26.36 -0.36 -4.62
C PRO A 113 -27.63 -0.87 -3.91
N ASN A 114 -28.81 -0.64 -4.49
CA ASN A 114 -30.09 -1.11 -3.97
C ASN A 114 -30.53 -2.45 -4.57
N ASN A 115 -29.73 -3.03 -5.48
CA ASN A 115 -30.02 -4.33 -6.08
C ASN A 115 -29.36 -5.47 -5.26
N PRO A 116 -30.10 -6.22 -4.43
CA PRO A 116 -29.53 -7.22 -3.54
C PRO A 116 -28.88 -8.39 -4.28
N LYS A 117 -29.36 -8.72 -5.49
CA LYS A 117 -28.76 -9.79 -6.31
C LYS A 117 -27.38 -9.38 -6.82
N MET A 118 -27.24 -8.12 -7.24
CA MET A 118 -25.97 -7.57 -7.71
C MET A 118 -24.96 -7.46 -6.57
N ILE A 119 -25.37 -6.93 -5.42
CA ILE A 119 -24.52 -6.86 -4.22
C ILE A 119 -24.04 -8.24 -3.77
N LYS A 120 -24.93 -9.24 -3.80
CA LYS A 120 -24.56 -10.63 -3.49
C LYS A 120 -23.52 -11.16 -4.48
N ALA A 121 -23.70 -10.94 -5.78
CA ALA A 121 -22.75 -11.40 -6.80
C ALA A 121 -21.37 -10.75 -6.65
N ILE A 122 -21.32 -9.44 -6.37
CA ILE A 122 -20.07 -8.72 -6.11
C ILE A 122 -19.38 -9.29 -4.88
N LYS A 123 -20.12 -9.54 -3.80
CA LYS A 123 -19.56 -10.13 -2.58
C LYS A 123 -18.94 -11.50 -2.84
N GLU A 124 -19.66 -12.38 -3.51
CA GLU A 124 -19.17 -13.72 -3.86
C GLU A 124 -17.92 -13.66 -4.75
N ASP A 125 -17.84 -12.68 -5.65
CA ASP A 125 -16.69 -12.53 -6.53
C ASP A 125 -15.46 -11.92 -5.83
N VAL A 126 -15.65 -10.87 -5.01
CA VAL A 126 -14.58 -10.33 -4.16
C VAL A 126 -14.06 -11.39 -3.18
N GLU A 127 -14.95 -12.21 -2.61
CA GLU A 127 -14.57 -13.32 -1.73
C GLU A 127 -13.67 -14.34 -2.44
N LYS A 128 -13.93 -14.66 -3.71
CA LYS A 128 -13.04 -15.50 -4.52
C LYS A 128 -11.66 -14.88 -4.66
N TYR A 129 -11.56 -13.57 -4.92
CA TYR A 129 -10.26 -12.90 -5.00
C TYR A 129 -9.52 -12.93 -3.66
N VAL A 130 -10.19 -12.61 -2.55
CA VAL A 130 -9.58 -12.67 -1.20
C VAL A 130 -9.07 -14.07 -0.88
N SER A 131 -9.86 -15.11 -1.17
CA SER A 131 -9.45 -16.51 -1.02
C SER A 131 -8.22 -16.85 -1.87
N LYS A 132 -8.18 -16.37 -3.12
CA LYS A 132 -7.03 -16.56 -4.01
C LYS A 132 -5.78 -15.84 -3.50
N ILE A 133 -5.88 -14.63 -2.93
CA ILE A 133 -4.75 -13.93 -2.30
C ILE A 133 -4.16 -14.82 -1.20
N LYS A 134 -5.02 -15.29 -0.29
CA LYS A 134 -4.62 -16.17 0.80
C LYS A 134 -3.90 -17.42 0.29
N SER A 135 -4.53 -18.16 -0.63
CA SER A 135 -3.94 -19.39 -1.16
C SER A 135 -2.61 -19.15 -1.90
N SER A 136 -2.50 -18.06 -2.65
CA SER A 136 -1.28 -17.73 -3.40
C SER A 136 -0.15 -17.35 -2.45
N ALA A 137 -0.44 -16.54 -1.44
CA ALA A 137 0.54 -16.19 -0.40
C ALA A 137 1.00 -17.43 0.39
N THR A 138 0.10 -18.34 0.73
CA THR A 138 0.48 -19.63 1.34
C THR A 138 1.40 -20.45 0.42
N ASN A 139 1.09 -20.55 -0.88
CA ASN A 139 1.94 -21.27 -1.83
C ASN A 139 3.33 -20.63 -1.97
N ILE A 140 3.43 -19.29 -1.97
CA ILE A 140 4.71 -18.56 -1.98
C ILE A 140 5.53 -18.94 -0.74
N ALA A 141 4.92 -18.91 0.45
CA ALA A 141 5.60 -19.30 1.69
C ALA A 141 6.04 -20.77 1.69
N GLU A 142 5.20 -21.69 1.19
CA GLU A 142 5.54 -23.12 1.13
C GLU A 142 6.66 -23.42 0.14
N THR A 143 6.68 -22.73 -1.01
CA THR A 143 7.70 -22.93 -2.04
C THR A 143 9.02 -22.25 -1.70
N SER A 144 8.99 -21.13 -0.97
CA SER A 144 10.21 -20.51 -0.45
C SER A 144 10.92 -21.41 0.56
N MET A 145 10.16 -22.08 1.44
CA MET A 145 10.72 -23.03 2.42
C MET A 145 11.36 -24.27 1.78
N LYS A 146 11.06 -24.56 0.51
CA LYS A 146 11.72 -25.63 -0.26
C LYS A 146 13.02 -25.14 -0.93
N GLY A 147 13.38 -23.86 -0.77
CA GLY A 147 14.54 -23.24 -1.42
C GLY A 147 14.39 -23.07 -2.94
N ASN A 148 13.17 -23.18 -3.48
CA ASN A 148 12.92 -23.10 -4.92
C ASN A 148 12.57 -21.66 -5.33
N ILE A 149 13.59 -20.83 -5.57
CA ILE A 149 13.42 -19.41 -5.92
C ILE A 149 12.60 -19.18 -7.20
N VAL A 150 12.76 -20.04 -8.22
CA VAL A 150 12.04 -19.91 -9.50
C VAL A 150 10.56 -20.18 -9.32
N GLU A 151 10.22 -21.27 -8.62
CA GLU A 151 8.82 -21.60 -8.33
C GLU A 151 8.18 -20.57 -7.38
N THR A 152 8.94 -20.08 -6.39
CA THR A 152 8.51 -19.00 -5.49
C THR A 152 8.15 -17.74 -6.27
N TYR A 153 9.02 -17.31 -7.20
CA TYR A 153 8.75 -16.16 -8.08
C TYR A 153 7.54 -16.40 -8.99
N ASN A 154 7.41 -17.58 -9.59
CA ASN A 154 6.26 -17.89 -10.45
C ASN A 154 4.94 -17.83 -9.68
N ASN A 155 4.92 -18.33 -8.43
CA ASN A 155 3.74 -18.20 -7.56
C ASN A 155 3.44 -16.74 -7.21
N PHE A 156 4.48 -15.92 -6.99
CA PHE A 156 4.35 -14.49 -6.77
C PHE A 156 3.78 -13.74 -7.98
N ASP A 157 4.32 -13.98 -9.18
CA ASP A 157 3.84 -13.39 -10.44
C ASP A 157 2.39 -13.79 -10.72
N ALA A 158 2.04 -15.06 -10.52
CA ALA A 158 0.68 -15.56 -10.66
C ALA A 158 -0.29 -14.85 -9.70
N MET A 159 0.11 -14.62 -8.44
CA MET A 159 -0.70 -13.85 -7.48
C MET A 159 -1.00 -12.45 -8.01
N LEU A 160 0.00 -11.74 -8.53
CA LEU A 160 -0.19 -10.39 -9.07
C LEU A 160 -1.12 -10.39 -10.28
N ARG A 161 -0.81 -11.20 -11.29
CA ARG A 161 -1.54 -11.22 -12.56
C ARG A 161 -2.95 -11.77 -12.44
N GLU A 162 -3.13 -12.85 -11.69
CA GLU A 162 -4.40 -13.59 -11.65
C GLU A 162 -5.33 -13.15 -10.54
N VAL A 163 -4.82 -12.41 -9.55
CA VAL A 163 -5.60 -12.01 -8.38
C VAL A 163 -5.61 -10.51 -8.21
N CYS A 164 -4.46 -9.89 -7.97
CA CYS A 164 -4.39 -8.45 -7.67
C CYS A 164 -4.87 -7.60 -8.86
N PHE A 165 -4.35 -7.86 -10.05
CA PHE A 165 -4.68 -7.07 -11.24
C PHE A 165 -6.11 -7.30 -11.71
N LYS A 166 -6.59 -8.55 -11.75
CA LYS A 166 -7.97 -8.86 -12.16
C LYS A 166 -9.02 -8.26 -11.22
N CYS A 167 -8.77 -8.31 -9.91
CA CYS A 167 -9.64 -7.67 -8.93
C CYS A 167 -9.65 -6.14 -9.13
N HIS A 168 -8.48 -5.52 -9.30
CA HIS A 168 -8.38 -4.08 -9.53
C HIS A 168 -9.02 -3.64 -10.86
N GLU A 169 -8.83 -4.39 -11.95
CA GLU A 169 -9.46 -4.10 -13.24
C GLU A 169 -10.99 -4.12 -13.16
N THR A 170 -11.53 -5.05 -12.35
CA THR A 170 -12.97 -5.20 -12.17
C THR A 170 -13.52 -4.12 -11.23
N TYR A 171 -12.88 -3.92 -10.07
CA TYR A 171 -13.48 -3.21 -8.93
C TYR A 171 -12.81 -1.89 -8.53
N ARG A 172 -11.72 -1.51 -9.17
CA ARG A 172 -11.07 -0.21 -8.91
C ARG A 172 -11.43 0.76 -10.03
N SER A 173 -11.57 2.04 -9.68
CA SER A 173 -11.57 3.09 -10.70
C SER A 173 -10.35 2.92 -11.59
N LYS A 174 -10.55 3.08 -12.91
CA LYS A 174 -9.45 3.05 -13.87
C LYS A 174 -8.34 3.95 -13.36
N TRP A 175 -7.12 3.43 -13.37
CA TRP A 175 -5.95 4.25 -13.11
C TRP A 175 -6.02 5.49 -14.00
N PRO A 176 -5.62 6.68 -13.50
CA PRO A 176 -5.46 7.81 -14.39
C PRO A 176 -4.58 7.35 -15.56
N GLU A 177 -4.93 7.76 -16.79
CA GLU A 177 -4.14 7.37 -17.95
C GLU A 177 -2.68 7.70 -17.65
N TRP A 178 -1.85 6.66 -17.67
CA TRP A 178 -0.43 6.84 -17.49
C TRP A 178 0.05 7.78 -18.60
N PRO A 179 1.00 8.69 -18.32
CA PRO A 179 1.63 9.46 -19.38
C PRO A 179 2.10 8.53 -20.50
N GLU A 180 2.02 8.98 -21.76
CA GLU A 180 2.31 8.18 -22.95
C GLU A 180 3.63 7.38 -22.84
N TRP A 181 4.64 7.94 -22.19
CA TRP A 181 5.94 7.30 -21.97
C TRP A 181 5.93 6.07 -21.04
N MET A 182 4.96 5.95 -20.13
CA MET A 182 4.78 4.78 -19.27
C MET A 182 3.87 3.72 -19.91
N GLN A 183 3.03 4.09 -20.88
CA GLN A 183 2.16 3.15 -21.59
C GLN A 183 2.98 2.21 -22.49
N ILE A 184 4.09 2.68 -23.04
CA ILE A 184 4.98 1.91 -23.92
C ILE A 184 5.63 0.72 -23.18
N SER A 185 5.75 0.78 -21.85
CA SER A 185 6.30 -0.29 -21.02
C SER A 185 5.28 -1.32 -20.50
N GLY A 186 4.02 -1.28 -20.95
CA GLY A 186 3.01 -2.28 -20.61
C GLY A 186 2.33 -2.06 -19.26
N GLY A 187 1.77 -0.86 -19.07
CA GLY A 187 0.84 -0.57 -17.97
C GLY A 187 -0.53 -1.20 -18.16
#